data_AF-X1PL78-F1
#
_entry.id   AF-X1PL78-F1
#
_cell.length_a   1.000
_cell.length_b   1.000
_cell.length_c   1.000
_cell.angle_alpha   90.00
_cell.angle_beta   90.00
_cell.angle_gamma   90.00
#
_symmetry.space_group_name_H-M   'P 1'
#
loop_
_entity.id
_entity.type
_entity.pdbx_description
1 polymer ?
#
loop_
_entity_poly.entity_id
_entity_poly.type
_entity_poly.pdbx_seq_one_letter_code
_entity_poly.pdbx_strand_id
1 'polypeptide(L)'
;MSELKVFFNKHFRLMLFAVVFVVVVSLIARNINAFGNVLLVILGFGAVILVHEFGHFIIAKLSGIKVEAFSIGFPPILVGIRRTEDGYRIRMLPSFFQKENDESDDGSLCFTVAKKGKASETEYRIGLIPFGGFVKMLGQED
;
A
#
# COMPACT_ATOMS: atom_id res chain seq x y z
N MET A 1 -47.20 17.94 -17.19
CA MET A 1 -46.69 18.67 -16.00
C MET A 1 -45.51 17.95 -15.31
N SER A 2 -45.37 16.62 -15.43
CA SER A 2 -44.26 15.82 -14.89
C SER A 2 -42.94 16.00 -15.65
N GLU A 3 -42.95 15.95 -17.00
CA GLU A 3 -41.74 16.03 -17.84
C GLU A 3 -40.96 17.34 -17.66
N LEU A 4 -41.66 18.47 -17.53
CA LEU A 4 -41.03 19.79 -17.31
C LEU A 4 -40.32 19.85 -15.94
N LYS A 5 -40.89 19.22 -14.90
CA LYS A 5 -40.26 19.11 -13.58
C LYS A 5 -39.03 18.21 -13.61
N VAL A 6 -39.09 17.08 -14.32
CA VAL A 6 -37.96 16.14 -14.46
C VAL A 6 -36.81 16.80 -15.22
N PHE A 7 -37.12 17.50 -16.32
CA PHE A 7 -36.14 18.27 -17.10
C PHE A 7 -35.48 19.37 -16.26
N PHE A 8 -36.28 20.18 -15.57
CA PHE A 8 -35.77 21.26 -14.72
C PHE A 8 -34.88 20.72 -13.59
N ASN A 9 -35.27 19.62 -12.95
CA ASN A 9 -34.49 19.04 -11.86
C ASN A 9 -33.17 18.40 -12.36
N LYS A 10 -33.15 17.83 -13.57
CA LYS A 10 -31.94 17.29 -14.20
C LYS A 10 -30.94 18.40 -14.54
N HIS A 11 -31.39 19.47 -15.19
CA HIS A 11 -30.53 20.61 -15.54
C HIS A 11 -30.06 21.39 -14.31
N PHE A 12 -30.94 21.57 -13.32
CA PHE A 12 -30.57 22.18 -12.05
C PHE A 12 -29.52 21.36 -11.30
N ARG A 13 -29.67 20.04 -11.20
CA ARG A 13 -28.65 19.15 -10.60
C ARG A 13 -27.33 19.23 -11.37
N LEU A 14 -27.36 19.20 -12.70
CA LEU A 14 -26.16 19.32 -13.53
C LEU A 14 -25.44 20.66 -13.30
N MET A 15 -26.18 21.77 -13.29
CA MET A 15 -25.64 23.10 -13.01
C MET A 15 -25.04 23.19 -11.61
N LEU A 16 -25.74 22.64 -10.60
CA LEU A 16 -25.24 22.56 -9.23
C LEU A 16 -23.93 21.77 -9.15
N PHE A 17 -23.86 20.59 -9.79
CA PHE A 17 -22.63 19.80 -9.85
C PHE A 17 -21.49 20.56 -10.53
N ALA A 18 -21.76 21.27 -11.62
CA ALA A 18 -20.76 22.08 -12.32
C ALA A 18 -20.24 23.23 -11.43
N VAL A 19 -21.13 23.95 -10.73
CA VAL A 19 -20.73 25.02 -9.81
C VAL A 19 -19.89 24.46 -8.65
N VAL A 20 -20.34 23.37 -8.03
CA VAL A 20 -19.59 22.71 -6.95
C VAL A 20 -18.22 22.26 -7.45
N PHE A 21 -18.14 21.67 -8.64
CA PHE A 21 -16.88 21.23 -9.23
C PHE A 21 -15.91 22.40 -9.45
N VAL A 22 -16.39 23.52 -10.01
CA VAL A 22 -15.57 24.72 -10.20
C VAL A 22 -15.07 25.30 -8.88
N VAL A 23 -15.93 25.33 -7.86
CA VAL A 23 -15.55 25.80 -6.50
C VAL A 23 -14.49 24.88 -5.89
N VAL A 24 -14.67 23.55 -5.98
CA VAL A 24 -13.71 22.57 -5.46
C VAL A 24 -12.35 22.70 -6.17
N VAL A 25 -12.35 22.76 -7.50
CA VAL A 25 -11.10 22.93 -8.27
C VAL A 25 -10.44 24.27 -7.95
N SER A 26 -11.21 25.34 -7.81
CA SER A 26 -10.68 26.66 -7.43
C SER A 26 -10.08 26.65 -6.02
N LEU A 27 -10.71 25.97 -5.06
CA LEU A 27 -10.19 25.79 -3.70
C LEU A 27 -8.88 24.99 -3.71
N ILE A 28 -8.80 23.92 -4.50
CA ILE A 28 -7.59 23.11 -4.63
C ILE A 28 -6.47 23.95 -5.25
N ALA A 29 -6.75 24.66 -6.35
CA ALA A 29 -5.79 25.50 -7.04
C ALA A 29 -5.26 26.65 -6.16
N ARG A 30 -6.13 27.29 -5.36
CA ARG A 30 -5.73 28.34 -4.41
C ARG A 30 -4.81 27.82 -3.29
N ASN A 31 -4.96 26.57 -2.90
CA ASN A 31 -4.22 25.96 -1.79
C ASN A 31 -3.10 25.03 -2.26
N ILE A 32 -2.60 25.17 -3.48
CA ILE A 32 -1.56 24.29 -4.05
C ILE A 32 -0.32 24.18 -3.16
N ASN A 33 0.06 25.27 -2.49
CA ASN A 33 1.19 25.30 -1.55
C ASN A 33 0.93 24.40 -0.33
N ALA A 34 -0.30 24.37 0.18
CA ALA A 34 -0.66 23.50 1.29
C ALA A 34 -0.59 22.03 0.86
N PHE A 35 -1.10 21.69 -0.33
CA PHE A 35 -0.97 20.34 -0.88
C PHE A 35 0.50 19.93 -1.08
N GLY A 36 1.33 20.83 -1.61
CA GLY A 36 2.77 20.61 -1.75
C GLY A 36 3.45 20.33 -0.41
N ASN A 37 3.14 21.13 0.62
CA ASN A 37 3.68 20.93 1.96
C ASN A 37 3.26 19.58 2.57
N VAL A 38 1.98 19.22 2.45
CA VAL A 38 1.49 17.92 2.93
C VAL A 38 2.19 16.77 2.21
N LEU A 39 2.37 16.87 0.89
CA LEU A 39 3.10 15.86 0.11
C LEU A 39 4.56 15.75 0.56
N LEU A 40 5.24 16.88 0.79
CA LEU A 40 6.61 16.90 1.29
C LEU A 40 6.73 16.26 2.68
N VAL A 41 5.76 16.51 3.57
CA VAL A 41 5.71 15.87 4.90
C VAL A 41 5.54 14.35 4.76
N ILE A 42 4.63 13.88 3.90
CA ILE A 42 4.43 12.45 3.66
C ILE A 42 5.72 11.80 3.13
N LEU A 43 6.37 12.43 2.15
CA LEU A 43 7.59 11.91 1.54
C LEU A 43 8.75 11.92 2.56
N GLY A 44 8.95 13.02 3.27
CA GLY A 44 10.00 13.16 4.27
C GLY A 44 9.84 12.19 5.43
N PHE A 45 8.63 12.08 5.99
CA PHE A 45 8.34 11.14 7.06
C PHE A 45 8.45 9.68 6.58
N GLY A 46 7.95 9.37 5.38
CA GLY A 46 8.12 8.06 4.76
C GLY A 46 9.59 7.68 4.55
N ALA A 47 10.44 8.64 4.16
CA ALA A 47 11.87 8.41 4.02
C ALA A 47 12.55 8.11 5.36
N VAL A 48 12.19 8.83 6.43
CA VAL A 48 12.72 8.57 7.78
C VAL A 48 12.35 7.17 8.25
N ILE A 49 11.08 6.75 8.08
CA ILE A 49 10.64 5.40 8.43
C ILE A 49 11.39 4.34 7.61
N LEU A 50 11.55 4.56 6.31
CA LEU A 50 12.28 3.64 5.44
C LEU A 50 13.71 3.44 5.96
N VAL A 51 14.41 4.53 6.33
CA VAL A 51 15.76 4.44 6.90
C VAL A 51 15.75 3.74 8.27
N HIS A 52 14.74 3.98 9.10
CA HIS A 52 14.60 3.31 10.40
C HIS A 52 14.49 1.79 10.27
N GLU A 53 13.52 1.32 9.47
CA GLU A 53 13.31 -0.11 9.21
C GLU A 53 14.51 -0.73 8.50
N PHE A 54 15.12 0.00 7.56
CA PHE A 54 16.33 -0.46 6.88
C PHE A 54 17.52 -0.60 7.84
N GLY A 55 17.61 0.25 8.86
CA GLY A 55 18.58 0.10 9.94
C GLY A 55 18.43 -1.22 10.69
N HIS A 56 17.20 -1.57 11.10
CA HIS A 56 16.92 -2.88 11.72
C HIS A 56 17.27 -4.04 10.79
N PHE A 57 16.92 -3.93 9.51
CA PHE A 57 17.27 -4.94 8.51
C PHE A 57 18.78 -5.18 8.39
N ILE A 58 19.56 -4.09 8.30
CA ILE A 58 21.03 -4.18 8.22
C ILE A 58 21.59 -4.82 9.48
N ILE A 59 21.20 -4.33 10.66
CA ILE A 59 21.72 -4.82 11.94
C ILE A 59 21.39 -6.32 12.10
N ALA A 60 20.16 -6.73 11.80
CA ALA A 60 19.76 -8.13 11.84
C ALA A 60 20.63 -9.02 10.91
N LYS A 61 20.84 -8.58 9.66
CA LYS A 61 21.70 -9.28 8.70
C LYS A 61 23.16 -9.36 9.17
N LEU A 62 23.70 -8.29 9.76
CA LEU A 62 25.06 -8.25 10.29
C LEU A 62 25.23 -9.12 11.53
N SER A 63 24.20 -9.23 12.37
CA SER A 63 24.16 -10.09 13.55
C SER A 63 23.89 -11.56 13.23
N GLY A 64 23.72 -11.93 11.95
CA GLY A 64 23.42 -13.31 11.53
C GLY A 64 21.97 -13.72 11.81
N ILE A 65 21.09 -12.79 12.16
CA ILE A 65 19.66 -13.04 12.38
C ILE A 65 18.97 -13.08 11.01
N LYS A 66 18.25 -14.17 10.73
CA LYS A 66 17.50 -14.31 9.48
C LYS A 66 16.29 -13.37 9.51
N VAL A 67 16.20 -12.46 8.57
CA VAL A 67 15.02 -11.61 8.38
C VAL A 67 14.03 -12.35 7.48
N GLU A 68 12.83 -12.61 7.99
CA GLU A 68 11.76 -13.30 7.27
C GLU A 68 11.02 -12.37 6.32
N ALA A 69 10.69 -11.16 6.78
CA ALA A 69 9.98 -10.16 5.99
C ALA A 69 10.47 -8.75 6.27
N PHE A 70 10.53 -7.93 5.23
CA PHE A 70 10.81 -6.50 5.28
C PHE A 70 9.68 -5.78 4.56
N SER A 71 8.90 -4.97 5.26
CA SER A 71 7.75 -4.25 4.69
C SER A 71 7.97 -2.74 4.76
N ILE A 72 7.82 -2.07 3.63
CA ILE A 72 7.71 -0.62 3.55
C ILE A 72 6.22 -0.28 3.52
N GLY A 73 5.72 0.38 4.55
CA GLY A 73 4.30 0.69 4.73
C GLY A 73 3.52 -0.38 5.49
N PHE A 74 2.39 0.04 6.07
CA PHE A 74 1.49 -0.85 6.82
C PHE A 74 0.55 -1.63 5.90
N PRO A 75 0.04 -2.79 6.38
CA PRO A 75 -1.03 -3.52 5.72
C PRO A 75 -2.24 -2.62 5.41
N PRO A 76 -3.01 -2.88 4.33
CA PRO A 76 -2.94 -4.03 3.42
C PRO A 76 -1.68 -4.04 2.53
N ILE A 77 -1.09 -5.22 2.33
CA ILE A 77 0.14 -5.38 1.51
C ILE A 77 -0.25 -5.39 0.03
N LEU A 78 0.16 -4.39 -0.74
CA LEU A 78 -0.13 -4.31 -2.16
C LEU A 78 0.69 -5.33 -2.96
N VAL A 79 1.99 -5.42 -2.68
CA VAL A 79 2.93 -6.25 -3.41
C VAL A 79 3.92 -6.89 -2.44
N GLY A 80 4.17 -8.19 -2.61
CA GLY A 80 5.21 -8.94 -1.90
C GLY A 80 6.10 -9.70 -2.88
N ILE A 81 7.42 -9.51 -2.80
CA ILE A 81 8.41 -10.17 -3.62
C ILE A 81 9.28 -11.03 -2.71
N ARG A 82 9.27 -12.34 -2.92
CA ARG A 82 10.08 -13.30 -2.19
C ARG A 82 11.02 -14.04 -3.12
N ARG A 83 12.31 -14.11 -2.76
CA ARG A 83 13.27 -14.94 -3.48
C ARG A 83 13.19 -16.38 -2.97
N THR A 84 13.12 -17.33 -3.90
CA THR A 84 13.08 -18.78 -3.67
C THR A 84 14.32 -19.40 -4.30
N GLU A 85 14.70 -20.61 -3.88
CA GLU A 85 15.84 -21.36 -4.45
C GLU A 85 15.78 -21.48 -5.98
N ASP A 86 14.59 -21.70 -6.53
CA ASP A 86 14.38 -21.92 -7.96
C ASP A 86 13.84 -20.68 -8.72
N GLY A 87 13.70 -19.51 -8.07
CA GLY A 87 13.26 -18.28 -8.74
C GLY A 87 12.60 -17.22 -7.84
N TYR A 88 11.69 -16.41 -8.40
CA TYR A 88 11.01 -15.31 -7.69
C TYR A 88 9.52 -15.58 -7.55
N ARG A 89 8.99 -15.35 -6.34
CA ARG A 89 7.56 -15.38 -6.03
C ARG A 89 7.06 -13.95 -5.86
N ILE A 90 6.12 -13.54 -6.72
CA ILE A 90 5.49 -12.22 -6.64
C ILE A 90 4.03 -12.42 -6.23
N ARG A 91 3.64 -11.77 -5.13
CA ARG A 91 2.28 -11.75 -4.58
C ARG A 91 1.72 -10.34 -4.78
N MET A 92 0.58 -10.20 -5.44
CA MET A 92 -0.14 -8.93 -5.50
C MET A 92 -1.55 -9.12 -4.94
N LEU A 93 -1.88 -8.51 -3.80
CA LEU A 93 -3.26 -8.53 -3.28
C LEU A 93 -3.58 -7.47 -2.19
N PRO A 94 -4.47 -6.50 -2.42
CA PRO A 94 -4.95 -5.62 -1.36
C PRO A 94 -5.81 -6.40 -0.34
N SER A 95 -5.43 -6.37 0.94
CA SER A 95 -6.08 -7.12 2.04
C SER A 95 -7.53 -6.72 2.37
N PHE A 96 -8.20 -5.83 1.61
CA PHE A 96 -9.65 -5.62 1.73
C PHE A 96 -10.48 -6.89 1.44
N PHE A 97 -9.87 -7.91 0.82
CA PHE A 97 -10.50 -9.19 0.49
C PHE A 97 -10.01 -10.37 1.35
N GLN A 98 -9.18 -10.16 2.38
CA GLN A 98 -8.72 -11.27 3.21
C GLN A 98 -9.79 -11.67 4.23
N LYS A 99 -10.51 -12.73 3.90
CA LYS A 99 -11.29 -13.51 4.86
C LYS A 99 -10.29 -14.16 5.83
N GLU A 100 -10.44 -13.82 7.09
CA GLU A 100 -9.82 -14.47 8.24
C GLU A 100 -10.25 -15.94 8.24
N ASN A 101 -9.42 -16.83 7.68
CA ASN A 101 -9.28 -18.25 8.05
C ASN A 101 -8.26 -18.94 7.15
N ASP A 102 -7.54 -19.87 7.77
CA ASP A 102 -6.67 -20.90 7.22
C ASP A 102 -5.21 -20.53 6.88
N GLU A 103 -4.35 -20.98 7.80
CA GLU A 103 -3.09 -21.62 7.48
C GLU A 103 -3.20 -22.38 6.15
N SER A 104 -2.30 -22.05 5.23
CA SER A 104 -2.00 -22.91 4.08
C SER A 104 -2.99 -22.90 2.91
N ASP A 105 -3.45 -21.77 2.37
CA ASP A 105 -3.64 -21.75 0.91
C ASP A 105 -3.76 -20.39 0.22
N ASP A 106 -3.50 -20.47 -1.07
CA ASP A 106 -3.38 -19.48 -2.13
C ASP A 106 -4.56 -18.50 -2.30
N GLY A 107 -4.76 -17.59 -1.35
CA GLY A 107 -5.78 -16.53 -1.44
C GLY A 107 -5.35 -15.29 -2.23
N SER A 108 -4.25 -15.33 -2.99
CA SER A 108 -3.74 -14.20 -3.77
C SER A 108 -3.61 -14.55 -5.25
N LEU A 109 -3.71 -13.58 -6.18
CA LEU A 109 -3.15 -13.72 -7.52
C LEU A 109 -1.61 -13.83 -7.41
N CYS A 110 -1.15 -14.98 -6.95
CA CYS A 110 0.24 -15.31 -6.76
C CYS A 110 0.77 -15.75 -8.13
N PHE A 111 1.30 -14.80 -8.89
CA PHE A 111 2.09 -15.12 -10.07
C PHE A 111 3.40 -15.74 -9.61
N THR A 112 3.34 -17.05 -9.40
CA THR A 112 4.48 -17.88 -9.03
C THR A 112 5.28 -18.13 -10.32
N VAL A 113 6.28 -17.28 -10.59
CA VAL A 113 7.15 -17.42 -11.77
C VAL A 113 8.15 -18.60 -11.61
N ALA A 114 8.20 -19.26 -10.45
CA ALA A 114 9.01 -20.48 -10.27
C ALA A 114 8.52 -21.42 -9.16
N LYS A 115 8.81 -22.71 -9.35
CA LYS A 115 8.41 -23.90 -8.57
C LYS A 115 8.53 -23.71 -7.05
N LYS A 116 7.62 -24.35 -6.30
CA LYS A 116 7.47 -24.35 -4.83
C LYS A 116 8.75 -24.94 -4.16
N GLY A 117 9.82 -24.15 -4.09
CA GLY A 117 11.09 -24.47 -3.41
C GLY A 117 11.16 -23.91 -1.98
N LYS A 118 12.16 -24.34 -1.20
CA LYS A 118 12.35 -23.96 0.21
C LYS A 118 12.58 -22.45 0.32
N ALA A 119 11.98 -21.84 1.34
CA ALA A 119 12.02 -20.40 1.52
C ALA A 119 13.31 -19.95 2.22
N SER A 120 14.38 -19.81 1.43
CA SER A 120 15.70 -19.39 1.92
C SER A 120 15.76 -17.91 2.32
N GLU A 121 15.02 -17.04 1.63
CA GLU A 121 15.31 -15.59 1.64
C GLU A 121 14.23 -14.71 2.28
N THR A 122 14.63 -13.46 2.56
CA THR A 122 13.78 -12.35 3.01
C THR A 122 12.69 -12.02 1.99
N GLU A 123 11.47 -11.85 2.47
CA GLU A 123 10.34 -11.37 1.68
C GLU A 123 10.22 -9.84 1.76
N TYR A 124 10.30 -9.16 0.61
CA TYR A 124 10.14 -7.70 0.53
C TYR A 124 8.68 -7.35 0.24
N ARG A 125 8.07 -6.49 1.05
CA ARG A 125 6.65 -6.14 0.98
C ARG A 125 6.46 -4.63 0.85
N ILE A 126 5.42 -4.24 0.14
CA ILE A 126 4.99 -2.86 -0.04
C ILE A 126 3.55 -2.76 0.44
N GLY A 127 3.33 -2.03 1.53
CA GLY A 127 2.03 -1.72 2.12
C GLY A 127 1.34 -0.52 1.48
N LEU A 128 0.02 -0.44 1.65
CA LEU A 128 -0.79 0.67 1.14
C LEU A 128 -0.52 1.98 1.90
N ILE A 129 -0.28 1.89 3.21
CA ILE A 129 -0.16 3.08 4.07
C ILE A 129 1.33 3.43 4.21
N PRO A 130 1.78 4.61 3.75
CA PRO A 130 3.20 4.97 3.71
C PRO A 130 3.78 5.35 5.09
N PHE A 131 2.93 5.49 6.11
CA PHE A 131 3.30 5.95 7.45
C PHE A 131 3.79 4.82 8.38
N GLY A 132 4.58 3.88 7.87
CA GLY A 132 5.08 2.79 8.67
C GLY A 132 5.88 1.76 7.89
N GLY A 133 6.03 0.60 8.51
CA GLY A 133 6.79 -0.52 7.99
C GLY A 133 7.06 -1.49 9.13
N PHE A 134 7.68 -2.61 8.82
CA PHE A 134 8.17 -3.53 9.85
C PHE A 134 9.24 -4.46 9.28
N VAL A 135 10.13 -4.91 10.17
CA VAL A 135 11.09 -5.98 9.92
C VAL A 135 10.77 -7.17 10.82
N LYS A 136 10.38 -8.30 10.21
CA LYS A 136 10.09 -9.54 10.93
C LYS A 136 11.34 -10.41 10.96
N MET A 137 11.85 -10.68 12.16
CA MET A 137 13.05 -11.49 12.40
C MET A 137 12.68 -12.93 12.80
N LEU A 138 13.51 -13.90 12.41
CA LEU A 138 13.35 -15.30 12.78
C LEU A 138 13.46 -15.44 14.30
N GLY A 139 12.42 -15.97 14.94
CA GLY A 139 12.34 -16.13 16.40
C GLY A 139 11.76 -14.93 17.15
N GLN A 140 11.32 -13.89 16.45
CA GLN A 140 10.49 -12.83 17.03
C GLN A 140 9.02 -13.25 16.92
N GLU A 141 8.44 -13.66 18.04
CA GLU A 141 6.99 -13.82 18.17
C GLU A 141 6.38 -12.42 18.30
N ASP A 142 5.61 -12.01 17.29
CA ASP A 142 4.84 -10.75 17.28
C ASP A 142 3.46 -10.99 17.89
#